data_AF-A0A392SNI6-F1
#
_entry.id   AF-A0A392SNI6-F1
#
_cell.length_a   1.000
_cell.length_b   1.000
_cell.length_c   1.000
_cell.angle_alpha   90.00
_cell.angle_beta   90.00
_cell.angle_gamma   90.00
#
_symmetry.space_group_name_H-M   'P 1'
#
loop_
_entity.id
_entity.type
_entity.pdbx_description
1 polymer ?
#
loop_
_entity_poly.entity_id
_entity_poly.type
_entity_poly.pdbx_seq_one_letter_code
_entity_poly.pdbx_strand_id
1 'polypeptide(L)'
;EEEDLSEAELVELHGVIADIHSLSRMNANICWQQSRSLWIKERDANSKYFHSVLASRQRGNAISSIQVDDVNLEVVSLIRQAVVSHFASHFKATNVERPGV
;
A
#
# COMPACT_ATOMS: atom_id res chain seq x y z
N GLU A 1 -3.60 32.17 11.59
CA GLU A 1 -2.18 32.17 11.97
C GLU A 1 -1.80 30.73 12.25
N GLU A 2 -0.76 30.24 11.60
CA GLU A 2 -0.22 28.90 11.86
C GLU A 2 0.66 29.08 13.11
N GLU A 3 0.17 28.62 14.27
CA GLU A 3 0.97 28.66 15.51
C GLU A 3 2.10 27.64 15.38
N ASP A 4 3.33 28.14 15.25
CA ASP A 4 4.53 27.32 15.28
C ASP A 4 4.64 26.62 16.64
N LEU A 5 4.91 25.31 16.61
CA LEU A 5 5.12 24.51 17.82
C LEU A 5 6.29 25.07 18.63
N SER A 6 6.14 25.10 19.95
CA SER A 6 7.24 25.47 20.83
C SER A 6 8.35 24.42 20.78
N GLU A 7 9.59 24.84 21.07
CA GLU A 7 10.75 23.93 21.11
C GLU A 7 10.53 22.73 22.04
N ALA A 8 9.82 22.94 23.15
CA ALA A 8 9.48 21.86 24.09
C ALA A 8 8.54 20.82 23.47
N GLU A 9 7.52 21.27 22.73
CA GLU A 9 6.58 20.39 22.02
C GLU A 9 7.26 19.63 20.89
N LEU A 10 8.22 20.25 20.19
CA LEU A 10 9.01 19.58 19.14
C LEU A 10 9.88 18.45 19.72
N VAL A 11 10.51 18.68 20.87
CA VAL A 11 11.32 17.66 21.55
C VAL A 11 10.45 16.50 22.03
N GLU A 12 9.27 16.80 22.60
CA GLU A 12 8.31 15.77 23.01
C GLU A 12 7.82 14.96 21.81
N LEU A 13 7.45 15.63 20.71
CA LEU A 13 7.01 15.00 19.47
C LEU A 13 8.07 14.04 18.92
N HIS A 14 9.34 14.46 18.88
CA HIS A 14 10.43 13.59 18.45
C HIS A 14 10.61 12.35 19.34
N GLY A 15 10.46 12.51 20.66
CA GLY A 15 10.48 11.39 21.60
C GLY A 15 9.35 10.39 21.34
N VAL A 16 8.12 10.89 21.21
CA VAL A 16 6.94 10.07 20.94
C VAL A 16 7.06 9.34 19.59
N ILE A 17 7.55 10.01 18.54
CA ILE A 17 7.79 9.39 17.24
C ILE A 17 8.84 8.28 17.38
N ALA A 18 9.96 8.52 18.06
CA ALA A 18 10.99 7.50 18.26
C ALA A 18 10.43 6.25 18.97
N ASP A 19 9.60 6.45 19.98
CA ASP A 19 8.91 5.38 20.70
C ASP A 19 7.91 4.63 19.82
N ILE A 20 7.07 5.34 19.07
CA ILE A 20 6.13 4.73 18.11
C ILE A 20 6.88 3.86 17.09
N HIS A 21 7.98 4.37 16.54
CA HIS A 21 8.80 3.62 15.59
C HIS A 21 9.43 2.39 16.26
N SER A 22 9.91 2.51 17.50
CA SER A 22 10.48 1.40 18.27
C SER A 22 9.44 0.30 18.54
N LEU A 23 8.28 0.69 19.07
CA LEU A 23 7.16 -0.20 19.35
C LEU A 23 6.64 -0.87 18.09
N SER A 24 6.55 -0.13 16.98
CA SER A 24 6.13 -0.67 15.68
C SER A 24 7.10 -1.75 15.17
N ARG A 25 8.41 -1.53 15.29
CA ARG A 25 9.42 -2.54 14.95
C ARG A 25 9.32 -3.77 15.85
N MET A 26 9.13 -3.58 17.15
CA MET A 26 8.96 -4.68 18.09
C MET A 26 7.71 -5.50 17.78
N ASN A 27 6.57 -4.83 17.54
CA ASN A 27 5.32 -5.47 17.15
C ASN A 27 5.47 -6.26 15.85
N ALA A 28 6.12 -5.69 14.83
CA ALA A 28 6.40 -6.38 13.58
C ALA A 28 7.24 -7.66 13.79
N ASN A 29 8.26 -7.60 14.65
CA ASN A 29 9.07 -8.76 15.00
C ASN A 29 8.24 -9.84 15.71
N ILE A 30 7.40 -9.46 16.68
CA ILE A 30 6.52 -10.38 17.41
C ILE A 30 5.54 -11.05 16.45
N CYS A 31 4.86 -10.27 15.60
CA CYS A 31 3.95 -10.80 14.59
C CYS A 31 4.66 -11.80 13.67
N TRP A 32 5.87 -11.48 13.21
CA TRP A 32 6.64 -12.37 12.35
C TRP A 32 7.00 -13.69 13.03
N GLN A 33 7.46 -13.63 14.29
CA GLN A 33 7.77 -14.82 15.08
C GLN A 33 6.52 -15.68 15.33
N GLN A 34 5.39 -15.05 15.67
CA GLN A 34 4.12 -15.74 15.90
C GLN A 34 3.59 -16.41 14.62
N SER A 35 3.57 -15.69 13.49
CA SER A 35 3.14 -16.25 12.20
C SER A 35 4.03 -17.42 11.77
N ARG A 36 5.35 -17.32 11.97
CA ARG A 36 6.29 -18.41 11.66
C ARG A 36 6.07 -19.63 12.57
N SER A 37 5.88 -19.43 13.86
CA SER A 37 5.56 -20.50 14.82
C SER A 37 4.25 -21.20 14.45
N LEU A 38 3.22 -20.41 14.13
CA LEU A 38 1.92 -20.91 13.71
C LEU A 38 2.02 -21.71 12.41
N TRP A 39 2.76 -21.22 11.42
CA TRP A 39 3.02 -21.93 10.17
C TRP A 39 3.72 -23.28 10.38
N ILE A 40 4.74 -23.32 11.24
CA ILE A 40 5.43 -24.59 11.56
C ILE A 40 4.48 -25.57 12.25
N LYS A 41 3.62 -25.07 13.15
CA LYS A 41 2.66 -25.88 13.91
C LYS A 41 1.51 -26.41 13.05
N GLU A 42 0.94 -25.57 12.19
CA GLU A 42 -0.28 -25.86 11.43
C GLU A 42 -0.02 -26.31 9.98
N ARG A 43 1.22 -26.12 9.48
CA ARG A 43 1.59 -26.38 8.08
C ARG A 43 0.65 -25.65 7.11
N ASP A 44 0.12 -26.35 6.11
CA ASP A 44 -0.84 -25.91 5.10
C ASP A 44 -2.21 -25.49 5.70
N ALA A 45 -2.54 -25.91 6.92
CA ALA A 45 -3.85 -25.62 7.51
C ALA A 45 -4.04 -24.15 7.94
N ASN A 46 -2.98 -23.32 7.97
CA ASN A 46 -3.09 -21.89 8.27
C ASN A 46 -3.56 -21.07 7.05
N SER A 47 -4.62 -21.51 6.38
CA SER A 47 -5.21 -20.80 5.25
C SER A 47 -6.09 -19.63 5.71
N LYS A 48 -6.70 -19.72 6.90
CA LYS A 48 -7.67 -18.72 7.40
C LYS A 48 -7.08 -17.32 7.55
N TYR A 49 -5.84 -17.19 8.05
CA TYR A 49 -5.17 -15.89 8.19
C TYR A 49 -4.86 -15.27 6.83
N PHE A 50 -4.25 -16.02 5.90
CA PHE A 50 -3.94 -15.48 4.58
C PHE A 50 -5.21 -15.15 3.79
N HIS A 51 -6.25 -15.98 3.89
CA HIS A 51 -7.55 -15.66 3.29
C HIS A 51 -8.19 -14.40 3.87
N SER A 52 -8.10 -14.17 5.18
CA SER A 52 -8.65 -12.94 5.78
C SER A 52 -7.87 -11.69 5.36
N VAL A 53 -6.54 -11.79 5.28
CA VAL A 53 -5.67 -10.71 4.76
C VAL A 53 -5.97 -10.43 3.29
N LEU A 54 -6.07 -11.48 2.45
CA LEU A 54 -6.41 -11.33 1.03
C LEU A 54 -7.80 -10.74 0.84
N ALA A 55 -8.81 -11.19 1.60
CA ALA A 55 -10.17 -10.65 1.54
C ALA A 55 -10.24 -9.18 2.00
N SER A 56 -9.46 -8.80 3.03
CA SER A 56 -9.34 -7.40 3.44
C SER A 56 -8.70 -6.54 2.36
N ARG A 57 -7.60 -7.01 1.74
CA ARG A 57 -6.96 -6.32 0.62
C ARG A 57 -7.86 -6.23 -0.60
N GLN A 58 -8.59 -7.29 -0.93
CA GLN A 58 -9.52 -7.30 -2.05
C GLN A 58 -10.63 -6.27 -1.87
N ARG A 59 -11.16 -6.11 -0.64
CA ARG A 59 -12.14 -5.06 -0.32
C ARG A 59 -11.54 -3.66 -0.43
N GLY A 60 -10.33 -3.45 0.09
CA GLY A 60 -9.66 -2.14 0.03
C GLY A 60 -9.19 -1.75 -1.37
N ASN A 61 -8.84 -2.73 -2.20
CA ASN A 61 -8.36 -2.50 -3.56
C ASN A 61 -9.47 -2.58 -4.63
N ALA A 62 -10.72 -2.74 -4.22
CA ALA A 62 -11.84 -2.76 -5.14
C ALA A 62 -12.04 -1.35 -5.73
N ILE A 63 -11.79 -1.21 -7.03
CA ILE A 63 -12.02 0.04 -7.76
C ILE A 63 -13.49 0.06 -8.20
N SER A 64 -14.32 0.86 -7.52
CA SER A 64 -15.74 1.04 -7.86
C SER A 64 -15.98 2.07 -8.94
N SER A 65 -15.10 3.08 -9.05
CA SER A 65 -15.17 4.12 -10.07
C SER A 65 -13.79 4.68 -10.37
N ILE A 66 -13.61 5.19 -11.59
CA ILE A 66 -12.41 5.95 -12.01
C ILE A 66 -12.84 7.15 -12.84
N GLN A 67 -12.09 8.24 -12.79
CA GLN A 67 -12.31 9.41 -13.63
C GLN A 67 -11.36 9.38 -14.82
N VAL A 68 -11.89 9.58 -16.04
CA VAL A 68 -11.13 9.66 -17.29
C VAL A 68 -11.69 10.82 -18.10
N ASP A 69 -10.85 11.79 -18.46
CA ASP A 69 -11.24 12.99 -19.23
C ASP A 69 -12.50 13.68 -18.66
N ASP A 70 -12.49 13.91 -17.35
CA ASP A 70 -13.59 14.48 -16.57
C ASP A 70 -14.89 13.64 -16.50
N VAL A 71 -14.90 12.43 -17.07
CA VAL A 71 -16.03 11.50 -17.01
C VAL A 71 -15.78 10.42 -15.95
N ASN A 72 -16.73 10.25 -15.03
CA ASN A 72 -16.70 9.17 -14.05
C ASN A 72 -17.23 7.86 -14.66
N LEU A 73 -16.38 6.83 -14.66
CA LEU A 73 -16.70 5.49 -15.12
C LEU A 73 -16.96 4.58 -13.92
N GLU A 74 -18.19 4.04 -13.82
CA GLU A 74 -18.59 3.12 -12.75
C GLU A 74 -18.81 1.68 -13.25
N VAL A 75 -18.93 1.51 -14.57
CA VAL A 75 -19.14 0.19 -15.18
C VAL A 75 -17.81 -0.57 -15.25
N VAL A 76 -17.76 -1.75 -14.64
CA VAL A 76 -16.53 -2.59 -14.52
C VAL A 76 -15.82 -2.80 -15.87
N SER A 77 -16.55 -3.02 -16.96
CA SER A 77 -15.96 -3.21 -18.29
C SER A 77 -15.26 -1.94 -18.79
N LEU A 78 -15.87 -0.76 -18.59
CA LEU A 78 -15.30 0.53 -18.96
C LEU A 78 -14.08 0.85 -18.10
N ILE A 79 -14.15 0.60 -16.79
CA ILE A 79 -13.01 0.74 -15.86
C ILE A 79 -11.83 -0.10 -16.34
N ARG A 80 -12.06 -1.39 -16.64
CA ARG A 80 -11.01 -2.29 -17.13
C ARG A 80 -10.41 -1.80 -18.45
N GLN A 81 -11.25 -1.38 -19.39
CA GLN A 81 -10.80 -0.90 -20.70
C GLN A 81 -9.95 0.37 -20.58
N ALA A 82 -10.37 1.32 -19.77
CA ALA A 82 -9.65 2.56 -19.53
C ALA A 82 -8.28 2.30 -18.88
N VAL A 83 -8.22 1.45 -17.84
CA VAL A 83 -6.96 1.06 -17.19
C VAL A 83 -6.01 0.41 -18.19
N VAL A 84 -6.48 -0.57 -18.97
CA VAL A 84 -5.66 -1.24 -19.98
C VAL A 84 -5.15 -0.24 -21.02
N SER A 85 -6.02 0.63 -21.53
CA SER A 85 -5.66 1.63 -22.55
C SER A 85 -4.61 2.62 -22.04
N HIS A 86 -4.77 3.09 -20.79
CA HIS A 86 -3.82 4.00 -20.14
C HIS A 86 -2.42 3.37 -20.08
N PHE A 87 -2.31 2.17 -19.50
CA PHE A 87 -1.01 1.52 -19.34
C PHE A 87 -0.43 1.03 -20.67
N ALA A 88 -1.28 0.56 -21.60
CA ALA A 88 -0.83 0.19 -22.94
C ALA A 88 -0.24 1.39 -23.70
N SER A 89 -0.74 2.61 -23.47
CA SER A 89 -0.14 3.83 -24.01
C SER A 89 1.14 4.21 -23.26
N HIS A 90 1.11 4.15 -21.92
CA HIS A 90 2.23 4.53 -21.06
C HIS A 90 3.47 3.64 -21.24
N PHE A 91 3.28 2.34 -21.45
CA PHE A 91 4.37 1.39 -21.65
C PHE A 91 4.78 1.22 -23.12
N LYS A 92 4.34 2.10 -24.02
CA LYS A 92 4.89 2.13 -25.38
C LYS A 92 6.36 2.52 -25.30
N ALA A 93 7.23 1.64 -25.78
CA ALA A 93 8.65 1.94 -25.89
C ALA A 93 8.84 3.13 -26.85
N THR A 94 9.29 4.26 -26.34
CA THR A 94 9.80 5.35 -27.17
C THR A 94 11.20 4.95 -27.60
N ASN A 95 11.40 4.63 -28.88
CA ASN A 95 12.73 4.49 -29.46
C ASN A 95 13.37 5.88 -29.52
N VAL A 96 13.89 6.33 -28.38
CA VAL A 96 14.73 7.53 -28.32
C VAL A 96 16.15 7.04 -28.55
N GLU A 97 16.81 7.52 -29.61
CA GLU A 97 18.24 7.30 -29.78
C GLU A 97 18.94 7.86 -28.53
N ARG A 98 19.60 6.97 -27.80
CA ARG A 98 20.39 7.35 -26.63
C ARG A 98 21.46 8.34 -27.12
N PRO A 99 21.56 9.55 -26.55
CA PRO A 99 22.61 10.49 -26.93
C PRO A 99 23.96 9.78 -26.78
N GLY A 100 24.69 9.68 -27.89
CA GLY A 100 26.04 9.11 -27.89
C GLY A 100 26.93 9.89 -26.94
N VAL A 101 27.72 9.17 -26.15
CA VAL A 101 28.82 9.74 -25.36
C VAL A 101 29.94 10.15 -26.29
#